data_AF-A0A2D5UHA7-F1
#
_entry.id   AF-A0A2D5UHA7-F1
#
_cell.length_a   1.000
_cell.length_b   1.000
_cell.length_c   1.000
_cell.angle_alpha   90.00
_cell.angle_beta   90.00
_cell.angle_gamma   90.00
#
_symmetry.space_group_name_H-M   'P 1'
#
loop_
_entity.id
_entity.type
_entity.pdbx_description
1 polymer ?
#
loop_
_entity_poly.entity_id
_entity_poly.type
_entity_poly.pdbx_seq_one_letter_code
_entity_poly.pdbx_strand_id
1 'polypeptide(L)'
;MKRLSNINISTLFFAVITLAYISFYSCKKISNPHGNGDEKDTITYNLIKTSIYVQFIDAYTGELIIPEEGKELKVGIVGKSKAAVVDIIGIQKEEYIAKQGFITFALNPESEFIPSSGSPVRFTIVASLNSYLTSSKEVTITSEGDYMLRIFMVDTDNPPSGVIIKQLSEVGRLINGVLQDTVSISTPNSEAIVIIPAGARLLDSDSVKLATGKLNLTLYYFSNLEDQALATFTGGITGTVIQNTSTNSGVFFPAGLVKFEISDSEWRKASIVENNSLTVSMAISDQTYNPVSGSNIIDGDEVALYSYISDTGLWMFDQWATITDTLYSGFYTTVKTSRLNNYNFSWFERNNCNQGSKFKVEDNCQQCEAIMLEGIVRKQADNSFVSNINLVGEWNEQINIPFSTGGTPVYIDWDQGNQCSYCYVDPAVSPLLIDNMCSQELISLPLTDDSQTTMAITATFIGSCDSDTNIVVLPSFGLWIRPVDATCWRWSSMNNGVAQICSVIYGETYVLGTYYDGKWKQWTITISNEETYTFAIDFSQSVCLNAFGIL
;
A
#
# COMPACT_ATOMS: atom_id res chain seq x y z
N MET A 1 28.07 -30.72 -54.98
CA MET A 1 29.36 -31.45 -54.96
C MET A 1 29.80 -31.54 -53.50
N LYS A 2 29.98 -32.78 -53.01
CA LYS A 2 30.58 -33.18 -51.72
C LYS A 2 29.77 -33.03 -50.41
N ARG A 3 29.26 -34.19 -49.99
CA ARG A 3 29.41 -34.85 -48.68
C ARG A 3 29.02 -34.06 -47.43
N LEU A 4 27.94 -34.51 -46.81
CA LEU A 4 27.93 -35.00 -45.43
C LEU A 4 26.73 -35.94 -45.28
N SER A 5 26.89 -37.18 -45.77
CA SER A 5 26.04 -38.32 -45.45
C SER A 5 26.69 -39.10 -44.30
N ASN A 6 25.84 -39.71 -43.48
CA ASN A 6 26.15 -40.62 -42.36
C ASN A 6 26.26 -39.94 -40.99
N ILE A 7 25.18 -39.29 -40.56
CA ILE A 7 24.85 -39.30 -39.13
C ILE A 7 24.19 -40.65 -38.87
N ASN A 8 24.92 -41.52 -38.18
CA ASN A 8 24.45 -42.84 -37.80
C ASN A 8 23.29 -42.64 -36.82
N ILE A 9 22.08 -43.09 -37.21
CA ILE A 9 20.84 -42.86 -36.44
C ILE A 9 20.97 -43.40 -35.01
N SER A 10 21.84 -44.39 -34.76
CA SER A 10 22.11 -44.88 -33.41
C SER A 10 22.87 -43.88 -32.53
N THR A 11 23.72 -43.01 -33.11
CA THR A 11 24.46 -41.97 -32.35
C THR A 11 23.58 -40.78 -32.01
N LEU A 12 22.60 -40.45 -32.86
CA LEU A 12 21.61 -39.41 -32.58
C LEU A 12 20.60 -39.87 -31.52
N PHE A 13 20.23 -41.16 -31.54
CA PHE A 13 19.39 -41.76 -30.50
C PHE A 13 20.11 -41.84 -29.15
N PHE A 14 21.41 -42.16 -29.14
CA PHE A 14 22.20 -42.11 -27.91
C PHE A 14 22.37 -40.69 -27.38
N ALA A 15 22.62 -39.68 -28.24
CA ALA A 15 22.76 -38.28 -27.83
C ALA A 15 21.46 -37.70 -27.22
N VAL A 16 20.30 -38.03 -27.80
CA VAL A 16 18.98 -37.64 -27.26
C VAL A 16 18.64 -38.39 -25.97
N ILE A 17 19.05 -39.66 -25.83
CA ILE A 17 18.89 -40.40 -24.58
C ILE A 17 19.86 -39.89 -23.49
N THR A 18 21.09 -39.47 -23.82
CA THR A 18 21.98 -38.82 -22.84
C THR A 18 21.54 -37.41 -22.45
N LEU A 19 20.97 -36.60 -23.36
CA LEU A 19 20.38 -35.32 -22.98
C LEU A 19 19.10 -35.50 -22.15
N ALA A 20 18.30 -36.54 -22.43
CA ALA A 20 17.15 -36.90 -21.60
C ALA A 20 17.58 -37.47 -20.23
N TYR A 21 18.70 -38.20 -20.15
CA TYR A 21 19.22 -38.69 -18.87
C TYR A 21 19.83 -37.59 -18.00
N ILE A 22 20.32 -36.49 -18.59
CA ILE A 22 20.85 -35.34 -17.85
C ILE A 22 19.73 -34.39 -17.38
N SER A 23 18.56 -34.37 -18.04
CA SER A 23 17.39 -33.62 -17.58
C SER A 23 16.55 -34.31 -16.50
N PHE A 24 16.80 -35.59 -16.17
CA PHE A 24 16.18 -36.27 -15.03
C PHE A 24 17.03 -36.31 -13.75
N TYR A 25 18.22 -35.69 -13.74
CA TYR A 25 19.11 -35.67 -12.56
C TYR A 25 19.33 -34.27 -11.93
N SER A 26 18.62 -33.24 -12.38
CA SER A 26 18.67 -31.91 -11.77
C SER A 26 17.54 -31.69 -10.76
N CYS A 27 17.69 -32.35 -9.62
CA CYS A 27 17.22 -32.07 -8.26
C CYS A 27 17.21 -33.42 -7.55
N LYS A 28 18.39 -33.90 -7.16
CA LYS A 28 18.44 -35.02 -6.22
C LYS A 28 17.72 -34.57 -4.95
N LYS A 29 16.73 -35.37 -4.53
CA LYS A 29 16.08 -35.33 -3.22
C LYS A 29 17.08 -34.85 -2.16
N ILE A 30 16.72 -33.85 -1.36
CA ILE A 30 17.36 -33.67 -0.06
C ILE A 30 16.90 -34.87 0.75
N SER A 31 17.64 -35.97 0.67
CA SER A 31 17.40 -37.15 1.49
C SER A 31 18.02 -36.87 2.84
N ASN A 32 17.22 -36.92 3.91
CA ASN A 32 17.71 -36.80 5.28
C ASN A 32 18.92 -37.72 5.49
N PRO A 33 20.12 -37.17 5.79
CA PRO A 33 21.31 -37.98 6.05
C PRO A 33 21.20 -38.79 7.35
N HIS A 34 20.22 -38.50 8.20
CA HIS A 34 19.94 -39.18 9.47
C HIS A 34 18.88 -40.25 9.23
N GLY A 35 19.33 -41.37 8.66
CA GLY A 35 18.54 -42.59 8.61
C GLY A 35 18.34 -43.14 10.02
N ASN A 36 17.27 -42.71 10.69
CA ASN A 36 16.47 -43.41 11.72
C ASN A 36 15.72 -42.38 12.59
N GLY A 37 14.50 -42.01 12.20
CA GLY A 37 13.34 -41.72 13.06
C GLY A 37 13.33 -40.54 14.05
N ASP A 38 14.47 -40.11 14.59
CA ASP A 38 14.49 -39.22 15.77
C ASP A 38 15.03 -37.81 15.48
N GLU A 39 15.77 -37.61 14.38
CA GLU A 39 16.36 -36.31 14.03
C GLU A 39 15.73 -35.77 12.74
N LYS A 40 14.96 -34.67 12.89
CA LYS A 40 14.32 -33.98 11.77
C LYS A 40 15.28 -32.98 11.14
N ASP A 41 15.36 -32.98 9.81
CA ASP A 41 16.07 -31.93 9.10
C ASP A 41 15.35 -30.60 9.30
N THR A 42 16.11 -29.53 9.53
CA THR A 42 15.55 -28.20 9.78
C THR A 42 15.89 -27.27 8.63
N ILE A 43 14.86 -26.75 7.96
CA ILE A 43 14.97 -25.68 6.97
C ILE A 43 14.69 -24.36 7.68
N THR A 44 15.70 -23.49 7.73
CA THR A 44 15.52 -22.12 8.20
C THR A 44 15.19 -21.23 7.01
N TYR A 45 13.98 -20.67 7.00
CA TYR A 45 13.53 -19.79 5.92
C TYR A 45 13.83 -18.33 6.27
N ASN A 46 15.04 -17.87 5.92
CA ASN A 46 15.56 -16.53 6.20
C ASN A 46 16.17 -15.84 4.96
N LEU A 47 15.72 -16.29 3.78
CA LEU A 47 16.15 -15.80 2.47
C LEU A 47 15.65 -14.37 2.20
N ILE A 48 14.53 -14.00 2.81
CA ILE A 48 13.95 -12.66 2.70
C ILE A 48 14.70 -11.70 3.63
N LYS A 49 15.23 -10.62 3.05
CA LYS A 49 15.88 -9.51 3.77
C LYS A 49 15.06 -8.23 3.78
N THR A 50 14.00 -8.18 2.96
CA THR A 50 13.10 -7.04 2.89
C THR A 50 11.66 -7.52 2.93
N SER A 51 10.93 -7.13 3.97
CA SER A 51 9.52 -7.47 4.14
C SER A 51 8.67 -6.21 4.14
N ILE A 52 7.48 -6.29 3.54
CA ILE A 52 6.52 -5.18 3.46
C ILE A 52 5.21 -5.67 4.05
N TYR A 53 4.88 -5.18 5.25
CA TYR A 53 3.65 -5.47 5.96
C TYR A 53 2.61 -4.42 5.62
N VAL A 54 1.43 -4.85 5.20
CA VAL A 54 0.37 -3.95 4.75
C VAL A 54 -0.90 -4.20 5.54
N GLN A 55 -1.45 -3.12 6.09
CA GLN A 55 -2.76 -3.07 6.73
C GLN A 55 -3.74 -2.27 5.86
N PHE A 56 -4.92 -2.83 5.64
CA PHE A 56 -6.03 -2.15 4.98
C PHE A 56 -7.02 -1.66 6.02
N ILE A 57 -7.22 -0.35 6.06
CA ILE A 57 -7.95 0.34 7.11
C ILE A 57 -9.17 1.02 6.51
N ASP A 58 -10.32 0.89 7.14
CA ASP A 58 -11.50 1.68 6.83
C ASP A 58 -11.24 3.13 7.23
N ALA A 59 -11.30 4.05 6.28
CA ALA A 59 -10.94 5.44 6.50
C ALA A 59 -11.91 6.18 7.43
N TYR A 60 -13.15 5.72 7.57
CA TYR A 60 -14.15 6.32 8.43
C TYR A 60 -14.00 5.82 9.87
N THR A 61 -13.87 4.51 10.07
CA THR A 61 -13.80 3.91 11.42
C THR A 61 -12.39 3.87 11.99
N GLY A 62 -11.36 3.85 11.15
CA GLY A 62 -9.97 3.60 11.55
C GLY A 62 -9.65 2.13 11.84
N GLU A 63 -10.58 1.21 11.59
CA GLU A 63 -10.41 -0.22 11.89
C GLU A 63 -9.92 -1.02 10.67
N LEU A 64 -9.35 -2.20 10.90
CA LEU A 64 -8.97 -3.13 9.83
C LEU A 64 -10.19 -3.59 9.03
N ILE A 65 -10.05 -3.60 7.70
CA ILE A 65 -11.09 -4.09 6.81
C ILE A 65 -11.09 -5.62 6.83
N ILE A 66 -12.16 -6.19 7.38
CA ILE A 66 -12.41 -7.63 7.37
C ILE A 66 -13.53 -7.88 6.33
N PRO A 67 -13.22 -8.40 5.13
CA PRO A 67 -14.24 -8.66 4.13
C PRO A 67 -15.31 -9.63 4.63
N GLU A 68 -16.57 -9.33 4.31
CA GLU A 68 -17.69 -10.25 4.55
C GLU A 68 -17.48 -11.60 3.86
N GLU A 69 -18.16 -12.63 4.35
CA GLU A 69 -18.08 -13.98 3.77
C GLU A 69 -18.39 -13.96 2.26
N GLY A 70 -17.52 -14.61 1.47
CA GLY A 70 -17.65 -14.67 0.01
C GLY A 70 -17.16 -13.42 -0.74
N LYS A 71 -16.75 -12.36 -0.04
CA LYS A 71 -16.06 -11.20 -0.62
C LYS A 71 -14.55 -11.31 -0.37
N GLU A 72 -13.76 -10.78 -1.30
CA GLU A 72 -12.31 -10.79 -1.19
C GLU A 72 -11.73 -9.40 -1.44
N LEU A 73 -10.84 -8.98 -0.55
CA LEU A 73 -10.02 -7.79 -0.73
C LEU A 73 -8.83 -8.15 -1.63
N LYS A 74 -8.94 -7.79 -2.90
CA LYS A 74 -7.97 -8.09 -3.96
C LYS A 74 -6.88 -7.04 -3.99
N VAL A 75 -5.64 -7.49 -4.15
CA VAL A 75 -4.45 -6.65 -4.14
C VAL A 75 -3.59 -6.95 -5.37
N GLY A 76 -3.37 -5.95 -6.20
CA GLY A 76 -2.48 -6.00 -7.37
C GLY A 76 -1.20 -5.19 -7.14
N ILE A 77 -0.11 -5.62 -7.78
CA ILE A 77 1.17 -4.90 -7.80
C ILE A 77 1.44 -4.41 -9.22
N VAL A 78 1.58 -3.09 -9.37
CA VAL A 78 1.84 -2.45 -10.67
C VAL A 78 3.10 -1.61 -10.66
N GLY A 79 3.52 -1.14 -11.83
CA GLY A 79 4.73 -0.35 -12.02
C GLY A 79 5.94 -1.16 -12.50
N LYS A 80 7.04 -0.45 -12.78
CA LYS A 80 8.22 -1.02 -13.45
C LYS A 80 8.90 -2.13 -12.65
N SER A 81 8.93 -2.01 -11.32
CA SER A 81 9.53 -3.00 -10.44
C SER A 81 8.54 -4.01 -9.89
N LYS A 82 7.36 -4.22 -10.51
CA LYS A 82 6.39 -5.23 -10.03
C LYS A 82 7.00 -6.63 -9.95
N ALA A 83 7.94 -6.95 -10.83
CA ALA A 83 8.66 -8.22 -10.86
C ALA A 83 9.49 -8.47 -9.59
N ALA A 84 9.88 -7.42 -8.86
CA ALA A 84 10.63 -7.50 -7.62
C ALA A 84 9.79 -7.99 -6.44
N VAL A 85 8.47 -7.87 -6.53
CA VAL A 85 7.56 -8.12 -5.40
C VAL A 85 7.02 -9.54 -5.48
N VAL A 86 7.13 -10.24 -4.36
CA VAL A 86 6.63 -11.59 -4.13
C VAL A 86 5.86 -11.62 -2.81
N ASP A 87 5.07 -12.66 -2.53
CA ASP A 87 4.59 -12.88 -1.17
C ASP A 87 5.75 -13.30 -0.24
N ILE A 88 5.49 -13.35 1.07
CA ILE A 88 6.53 -13.63 2.08
C ILE A 88 7.17 -15.03 1.95
N ILE A 89 6.58 -15.95 1.18
CA ILE A 89 7.17 -17.27 0.88
C ILE A 89 7.83 -17.33 -0.50
N GLY A 90 7.97 -16.18 -1.18
CA GLY A 90 8.70 -16.06 -2.44
C GLY A 90 7.87 -16.32 -3.69
N ILE A 91 6.53 -16.39 -3.60
CA ILE A 91 5.67 -16.65 -4.75
C ILE A 91 5.17 -15.33 -5.37
N GLN A 92 5.43 -15.17 -6.66
CA GLN A 92 4.86 -14.09 -7.46
C GLN A 92 3.46 -14.45 -7.98
N LYS A 93 2.52 -13.51 -7.91
CA LYS A 93 1.15 -13.66 -8.41
C LYS A 93 0.74 -12.37 -9.12
N GLU A 94 -0.17 -12.46 -10.10
CA GLU A 94 -0.75 -11.26 -10.72
C GLU A 94 -1.75 -10.57 -9.79
N GLU A 95 -2.44 -11.33 -8.94
CA GLU A 95 -3.37 -10.85 -7.93
C GLU A 95 -3.15 -11.62 -6.63
N TYR A 96 -3.19 -10.90 -5.51
CA TYR A 96 -3.10 -11.42 -4.15
C TYR A 96 -4.39 -11.12 -3.40
N ILE A 97 -4.66 -11.89 -2.34
CA ILE A 97 -5.86 -11.70 -1.52
C ILE A 97 -5.44 -11.39 -0.09
N ALA A 98 -5.82 -10.21 0.39
CA ALA A 98 -5.65 -9.85 1.79
C ALA A 98 -6.65 -10.62 2.68
N LYS A 99 -6.24 -10.96 3.89
CA LYS A 99 -7.09 -11.68 4.86
C LYS A 99 -7.02 -10.97 6.21
N GLN A 100 -8.18 -10.79 6.85
CA GLN A 100 -8.32 -10.06 8.12
C GLN A 100 -7.73 -8.63 8.08
N GLY A 101 -7.76 -7.98 6.92
CA GLY A 101 -7.15 -6.65 6.73
C GLY A 101 -5.63 -6.66 6.53
N PHE A 102 -4.99 -7.83 6.47
CA PHE A 102 -3.55 -7.97 6.34
C PHE A 102 -3.11 -8.59 5.02
N ILE A 103 -1.96 -8.16 4.53
CA ILE A 103 -1.15 -8.86 3.54
C ILE A 103 0.34 -8.57 3.80
N THR A 104 1.19 -9.54 3.53
CA THR A 104 2.64 -9.40 3.63
C THR A 104 3.28 -9.73 2.30
N PHE A 105 4.16 -8.83 1.86
CA PHE A 105 5.01 -9.01 0.70
C PHE A 105 6.48 -9.07 1.12
N ALA A 106 7.31 -9.48 0.18
CA ALA A 106 8.76 -9.42 0.26
C ALA A 106 9.34 -8.92 -1.06
N LEU A 107 10.58 -8.42 -1.01
CA LEU A 107 11.37 -8.28 -2.23
C LEU A 107 12.08 -9.60 -2.54
N ASN A 108 12.03 -10.00 -3.82
CA ASN A 108 12.79 -11.13 -4.32
C ASN A 108 14.29 -10.90 -4.02
N PRO A 109 15.00 -11.86 -3.40
CA PRO A 109 16.41 -11.71 -3.02
C PRO A 109 17.40 -11.71 -4.20
N GLU A 110 16.94 -11.81 -5.45
CA GLU A 110 17.79 -11.65 -6.63
C GLU A 110 18.48 -10.28 -6.65
N SER A 111 19.73 -10.26 -7.13
CA SER A 111 20.62 -9.10 -7.00
C SER A 111 20.13 -7.83 -7.68
N GLU A 112 19.31 -7.94 -8.72
CA GLU A 112 18.70 -6.77 -9.40
C GLU A 112 17.57 -6.11 -8.60
N PHE A 113 17.06 -6.78 -7.57
CA PHE A 113 15.98 -6.31 -6.70
C PHE A 113 16.44 -5.91 -5.31
N ILE A 114 17.75 -5.96 -5.02
CA ILE A 114 18.31 -5.45 -3.76
C ILE A 114 18.19 -3.92 -3.75
N PRO A 115 17.40 -3.34 -2.84
CA PRO A 115 17.15 -1.90 -2.82
C PRO A 115 18.35 -1.11 -2.31
N SER A 116 18.57 0.06 -2.89
CA SER A 116 19.54 1.06 -2.39
C SER A 116 19.06 2.48 -2.66
N SER A 117 19.64 3.49 -2.01
CA SER A 117 19.30 4.89 -2.28
C SER A 117 19.60 5.34 -3.71
N GLY A 118 20.63 4.75 -4.33
CA GLY A 118 21.00 4.98 -5.73
C GLY A 118 20.21 4.15 -6.74
N SER A 119 19.61 3.04 -6.30
CA SER A 119 18.76 2.17 -7.11
C SER A 119 17.56 1.69 -6.28
N PRO A 120 16.58 2.58 -6.03
CA PRO A 120 15.42 2.24 -5.22
C PRO A 120 14.46 1.31 -5.98
N VAL A 121 13.80 0.42 -5.26
CA VAL A 121 12.73 -0.41 -5.81
C VAL A 121 11.40 0.35 -5.67
N ARG A 122 10.71 0.57 -6.80
CA ARG A 122 9.46 1.37 -6.86
C ARG A 122 8.33 0.60 -7.52
N PHE A 123 7.22 0.47 -6.81
CA PHE A 123 6.01 -0.20 -7.27
C PHE A 123 4.79 0.47 -6.65
N THR A 124 3.59 0.13 -7.12
CA THR A 124 2.34 0.62 -6.55
C THR A 124 1.49 -0.56 -6.13
N ILE A 125 0.96 -0.48 -4.91
CA ILE A 125 -0.05 -1.42 -4.40
C ILE A 125 -1.42 -0.87 -4.80
N VAL A 126 -2.26 -1.69 -5.42
CA VAL A 126 -3.64 -1.34 -5.79
C VAL A 126 -4.59 -2.30 -5.08
N ALA A 127 -5.50 -1.78 -4.27
CA ALA A 127 -6.44 -2.54 -3.46
C ALA A 127 -7.88 -2.33 -3.92
N SER A 128 -8.65 -3.41 -4.01
CA SER A 128 -10.05 -3.36 -4.46
C SER A 128 -10.94 -4.33 -3.69
N LEU A 129 -12.10 -3.82 -3.29
CA LEU A 129 -13.19 -4.55 -2.63
C LEU A 129 -14.49 -3.84 -3.02
N ASN A 130 -15.53 -4.56 -3.46
CA ASN A 130 -16.69 -3.95 -4.14
C ASN A 130 -17.44 -2.87 -3.32
N SER A 131 -17.42 -2.93 -1.99
CA SER A 131 -18.03 -1.92 -1.10
C SER A 131 -17.11 -0.73 -0.78
N TYR A 132 -15.91 -0.71 -1.36
CA TYR A 132 -14.90 0.32 -1.13
C TYR A 132 -14.42 0.91 -2.45
N LEU A 133 -13.97 2.17 -2.38
CA LEU A 133 -13.23 2.76 -3.50
C LEU A 133 -11.89 2.07 -3.68
N THR A 134 -11.59 1.75 -4.94
CA THR A 134 -10.26 1.27 -5.32
C THR A 134 -9.22 2.27 -4.86
N SER A 135 -8.29 1.80 -4.03
CA SER A 135 -7.27 2.61 -3.39
C SER A 135 -5.90 2.18 -3.90
N SER A 136 -4.95 3.10 -3.97
CA SER A 136 -3.60 2.80 -4.39
C SER A 136 -2.56 3.61 -3.65
N LYS A 137 -1.37 3.05 -3.48
CA LYS A 137 -0.25 3.69 -2.79
C LYS A 137 1.07 3.36 -3.49
N GLU A 138 1.81 4.39 -3.90
CA GLU A 138 3.19 4.24 -4.38
C GLU A 138 4.09 3.84 -3.20
N VAL A 139 4.96 2.86 -3.42
CA VAL A 139 5.91 2.34 -2.44
C VAL A 139 7.31 2.50 -3.00
N THR A 140 8.19 3.09 -2.20
CA THR A 140 9.61 3.26 -2.53
C THR A 140 10.45 2.65 -1.43
N ILE A 141 11.25 1.64 -1.79
CA ILE A 141 12.14 0.92 -0.88
C ILE A 141 13.59 1.25 -1.26
N THR A 142 14.37 1.69 -0.27
CA THR A 142 15.73 2.23 -0.50
C THR A 142 16.82 1.53 0.31
N SER A 143 16.45 0.57 1.15
CA SER A 143 17.35 -0.35 1.86
C SER A 143 16.64 -1.64 2.24
N GLU A 144 17.39 -2.68 2.58
CA GLU A 144 16.85 -3.88 3.22
C GLU A 144 16.24 -3.53 4.60
N GLY A 145 15.35 -4.40 5.09
CA GLY A 145 14.64 -4.21 6.36
C GLY A 145 13.13 -4.41 6.27
N ASP A 146 12.46 -4.15 7.38
CA ASP A 146 11.02 -4.27 7.52
C ASP A 146 10.32 -2.93 7.26
N TYR A 147 9.24 -2.97 6.50
CA TYR A 147 8.44 -1.78 6.15
C TYR A 147 6.98 -2.00 6.49
N MET A 148 6.35 -1.02 7.12
CA MET A 148 4.93 -1.05 7.42
C MET A 148 4.16 0.00 6.64
N LEU A 149 3.08 -0.42 6.00
CA LEU A 149 2.22 0.42 5.19
C LEU A 149 0.77 0.29 5.66
N ARG A 150 0.13 1.43 5.90
CA ARG A 150 -1.33 1.52 5.97
C ARG A 150 -1.89 2.06 4.66
N ILE A 151 -2.94 1.41 4.18
CA ILE A 151 -3.75 1.83 3.03
C ILE A 151 -5.17 2.07 3.55
N PHE A 152 -5.53 3.33 3.66
CA PHE A 152 -6.88 3.76 4.06
C PHE A 152 -7.81 3.67 2.84
N MET A 153 -8.95 3.02 2.99
CA MET A 153 -9.93 2.82 1.93
C MET A 153 -11.27 3.44 2.32
N VAL A 154 -11.95 4.03 1.35
CA VAL A 154 -13.24 4.69 1.54
C VAL A 154 -14.37 3.69 1.33
N ASP A 155 -15.16 3.40 2.38
CA ASP A 155 -16.45 2.73 2.25
C ASP A 155 -17.40 3.63 1.45
N THR A 156 -18.01 3.09 0.39
CA THR A 156 -18.92 3.88 -0.46
C THR A 156 -20.23 4.23 0.21
N ASP A 157 -20.64 3.49 1.23
CA ASP A 157 -21.87 3.72 1.98
C ASP A 157 -21.62 4.62 3.22
N ASN A 158 -20.40 4.61 3.76
CA ASN A 158 -19.99 5.40 4.93
C ASN A 158 -18.66 6.14 4.65
N PRO A 159 -18.64 7.15 3.76
CA PRO A 159 -17.41 7.87 3.45
C PRO A 159 -16.88 8.64 4.66
N PRO A 160 -15.54 8.79 4.80
CA PRO A 160 -14.94 9.55 5.90
C PRO A 160 -15.18 11.06 5.79
N SER A 161 -14.82 11.80 6.85
CA SER A 161 -14.89 13.26 6.83
C SER A 161 -14.14 13.83 5.62
N GLY A 162 -14.77 14.79 4.95
CA GLY A 162 -14.22 15.44 3.75
C GLY A 162 -14.36 14.65 2.46
N VAL A 163 -14.94 13.45 2.46
CA VAL A 163 -15.23 12.70 1.23
C VAL A 163 -16.73 12.72 0.95
N ILE A 164 -17.10 13.18 -0.24
CA ILE A 164 -18.50 13.25 -0.68
C ILE A 164 -18.69 12.37 -1.90
N ILE A 165 -19.69 11.50 -1.84
CA ILE A 165 -20.05 10.59 -2.92
C ILE A 165 -21.44 10.94 -3.43
N LYS A 166 -21.56 11.18 -4.74
CA LYS A 166 -22.85 11.36 -5.41
C LYS A 166 -23.01 10.36 -6.53
N GLN A 167 -24.16 9.71 -6.56
CA GLN A 167 -24.56 8.81 -7.63
C GLN A 167 -25.81 9.33 -8.35
N LEU A 168 -25.84 9.14 -9.67
CA LEU A 168 -27.01 9.32 -10.52
C LEU A 168 -27.15 8.12 -11.45
N SER A 169 -28.32 7.51 -11.49
CA SER A 169 -28.58 6.34 -12.32
C SER A 169 -29.58 6.64 -13.44
N GLU A 170 -29.46 5.89 -14.53
CA GLU A 170 -30.40 5.91 -15.64
C GLU A 170 -30.61 7.30 -16.28
N VAL A 171 -29.53 8.10 -16.35
CA VAL A 171 -29.51 9.47 -16.89
C VAL A 171 -28.99 9.54 -18.32
N GLY A 172 -29.39 10.59 -19.04
CA GLY A 172 -29.02 10.76 -20.44
C GLY A 172 -29.55 9.68 -21.37
N ARG A 173 -29.14 9.72 -22.63
CA ARG A 173 -29.46 8.71 -23.63
C ARG A 173 -28.32 8.61 -24.63
N LEU A 174 -27.78 7.41 -24.80
CA LEU A 174 -26.75 7.10 -25.79
C LEU A 174 -27.37 6.45 -27.02
N ILE A 175 -27.05 6.99 -28.20
CA ILE A 175 -27.34 6.39 -29.50
C ILE A 175 -26.01 6.18 -30.21
N ASN A 176 -25.63 4.94 -30.48
CA ASN A 176 -24.33 4.58 -31.05
C ASN A 176 -23.15 5.21 -30.30
N GLY A 177 -23.17 5.16 -28.95
CA GLY A 177 -22.14 5.76 -28.10
C GLY A 177 -22.18 7.28 -27.99
N VAL A 178 -23.09 7.97 -28.69
CA VAL A 178 -23.21 9.43 -28.66
C VAL A 178 -24.32 9.86 -27.72
N LEU A 179 -23.97 10.70 -26.75
CA LEU A 179 -24.90 11.27 -25.79
C LEU A 179 -25.82 12.29 -26.46
N GLN A 180 -27.13 12.13 -26.30
CA GLN A 180 -28.11 12.99 -26.98
C GLN A 180 -28.41 14.29 -26.24
N ASP A 181 -28.35 14.27 -24.91
CA ASP A 181 -28.71 15.38 -24.03
C ASP A 181 -27.55 15.66 -23.07
N THR A 182 -27.31 16.93 -22.74
CA THR A 182 -26.30 17.28 -21.73
C THR A 182 -26.69 16.67 -20.39
N VAL A 183 -25.73 15.99 -19.76
CA VAL A 183 -25.90 15.40 -18.42
C VAL A 183 -24.94 16.10 -17.46
N SER A 184 -25.41 16.42 -16.27
CA SER A 184 -24.61 16.98 -15.20
C SER A 184 -24.81 16.23 -13.89
N ILE A 185 -23.74 16.10 -13.11
CA ILE A 185 -23.76 15.62 -11.74
C ILE A 185 -23.02 16.62 -10.86
N SER A 186 -23.56 16.93 -9.68
CA SER A 186 -22.93 17.79 -8.69
C SER A 186 -23.09 17.22 -7.29
N THR A 187 -22.09 17.45 -6.44
CA THR A 187 -22.22 17.20 -5.00
C THR A 187 -23.28 18.12 -4.39
N PRO A 188 -23.81 17.80 -3.19
CA PRO A 188 -24.91 18.57 -2.59
C PRO A 188 -24.68 20.08 -2.48
N ASN A 189 -23.46 20.53 -2.16
CA ASN A 189 -23.13 21.96 -2.09
C ASN A 189 -22.29 22.43 -3.29
N SER A 190 -22.30 21.66 -4.39
CA SER A 190 -21.58 21.97 -5.63
C SER A 190 -20.06 22.10 -5.45
N GLU A 191 -19.48 21.44 -4.46
CA GLU A 191 -18.03 21.30 -4.26
C GLU A 191 -17.34 20.65 -5.46
N ALA A 192 -18.03 19.74 -6.15
CA ALA A 192 -17.61 19.24 -7.46
C ALA A 192 -18.80 19.19 -8.41
N ILE A 193 -18.54 19.53 -9.68
CA ILE A 193 -19.52 19.49 -10.75
C ILE A 193 -18.86 18.87 -11.98
N VAL A 194 -19.51 17.89 -12.58
CA VAL A 194 -19.11 17.32 -13.87
C VAL A 194 -20.25 17.48 -14.87
N ILE A 195 -19.94 18.03 -16.04
CA ILE A 195 -20.89 18.23 -17.14
C ILE A 195 -20.40 17.51 -18.39
N ILE A 196 -21.21 16.60 -18.90
CA ILE A 196 -20.98 15.88 -20.15
C ILE A 196 -21.92 16.48 -21.20
N PRO A 197 -21.40 17.20 -22.21
CA PRO A 197 -22.24 17.86 -23.20
C PRO A 197 -22.91 16.87 -24.14
N ALA A 198 -24.08 17.23 -24.65
CA ALA A 198 -24.69 16.55 -25.80
C ALA A 198 -23.70 16.47 -26.99
N GLY A 199 -23.74 15.36 -27.72
CA GLY A 199 -22.82 15.06 -28.83
C GLY A 199 -21.50 14.42 -28.41
N ALA A 200 -21.21 14.31 -27.10
CA ALA A 200 -20.06 13.56 -26.61
C ALA A 200 -20.17 12.08 -26.97
N ARG A 201 -19.09 11.50 -27.50
CA ARG A 201 -18.98 10.06 -27.78
C ARG A 201 -18.20 9.38 -26.67
N LEU A 202 -18.79 8.36 -26.03
CA LEU A 202 -18.17 7.64 -24.91
C LEU A 202 -17.65 6.28 -25.36
N LEU A 203 -16.38 6.01 -25.05
CA LEU A 203 -15.67 4.76 -25.35
C LEU A 203 -15.21 4.07 -24.07
N ASP A 204 -15.12 2.74 -24.10
CA ASP A 204 -14.47 1.94 -23.07
C ASP A 204 -12.93 2.03 -23.11
N SER A 205 -12.26 1.45 -22.10
CA SER A 205 -10.79 1.44 -21.95
C SER A 205 -10.07 0.75 -23.11
N ASP A 206 -10.72 -0.21 -23.77
CA ASP A 206 -10.15 -0.93 -24.92
C ASP A 206 -10.30 -0.15 -26.23
N SER A 207 -10.87 1.06 -26.21
CA SER A 207 -11.03 1.96 -27.36
C SER A 207 -11.88 1.39 -28.51
N VAL A 208 -12.69 0.35 -28.25
CA VAL A 208 -13.33 -0.45 -29.32
C VAL A 208 -14.85 -0.52 -29.16
N LYS A 209 -15.41 -0.41 -27.95
CA LYS A 209 -16.87 -0.56 -27.76
C LYS A 209 -17.54 0.74 -27.34
N LEU A 210 -18.68 0.99 -27.98
CA LEU A 210 -19.53 2.14 -27.70
C LEU A 210 -20.40 1.81 -26.49
N ALA A 211 -20.45 2.73 -25.52
CA ALA A 211 -21.44 2.68 -24.46
C ALA A 211 -22.86 2.74 -25.07
N THR A 212 -23.83 2.02 -24.49
CA THR A 212 -25.21 1.98 -25.02
C THR A 212 -26.25 2.15 -23.92
N GLY A 213 -27.39 2.76 -24.26
CA GLY A 213 -28.50 2.92 -23.31
C GLY A 213 -28.36 4.19 -22.47
N LYS A 214 -28.63 4.07 -21.18
CA LYS A 214 -28.56 5.18 -20.22
C LYS A 214 -27.27 5.10 -19.41
N LEU A 215 -26.89 6.22 -18.81
CA LEU A 215 -25.67 6.36 -18.02
C LEU A 215 -25.97 6.21 -16.53
N ASN A 216 -25.02 5.58 -15.84
CA ASN A 216 -24.84 5.63 -14.41
C ASN A 216 -23.56 6.44 -14.14
N LEU A 217 -23.67 7.47 -13.31
CA LEU A 217 -22.60 8.39 -12.97
C LEU A 217 -22.32 8.31 -11.48
N THR A 218 -21.05 8.24 -11.13
CA THR A 218 -20.60 8.45 -9.76
C THR A 218 -19.57 9.56 -9.72
N LEU A 219 -19.77 10.52 -8.83
CA LEU A 219 -18.87 11.64 -8.58
C LEU A 219 -18.39 11.55 -7.13
N TYR A 220 -17.08 11.66 -6.97
CA TYR A 220 -16.40 11.69 -5.69
C TYR A 220 -15.64 13.00 -5.57
N TYR A 221 -15.80 13.67 -4.44
CA TYR A 221 -15.04 14.85 -4.05
C TYR A 221 -14.28 14.54 -2.77
N PHE A 222 -13.02 14.98 -2.71
CA PHE A 222 -12.17 14.85 -1.55
C PHE A 222 -11.65 16.24 -1.17
N SER A 223 -11.98 16.66 0.04
CA SER A 223 -11.50 17.89 0.65
C SER A 223 -9.99 17.84 0.86
N ASN A 224 -9.33 18.97 0.70
CA ASN A 224 -7.92 19.17 1.05
C ASN A 224 -7.71 19.72 2.47
N LEU A 225 -8.78 19.88 3.24
CA LEU A 225 -8.73 20.37 4.63
C LEU A 225 -8.95 19.27 5.66
N GLU A 226 -9.37 18.09 5.23
CA GLU A 226 -9.73 16.97 6.09
C GLU A 226 -8.69 15.87 5.96
N ASP A 227 -8.01 15.54 7.06
CA ASP A 227 -6.97 14.53 7.11
C ASP A 227 -7.42 13.15 6.62
N GLN A 228 -8.63 12.72 7.01
CA GLN A 228 -9.17 11.43 6.58
C GLN A 228 -9.37 11.39 5.06
N ALA A 229 -9.81 12.50 4.45
CA ALA A 229 -9.89 12.61 3.01
C ALA A 229 -8.48 12.52 2.40
N LEU A 230 -7.53 13.35 2.85
CA LEU A 230 -6.15 13.39 2.37
C LEU A 230 -5.41 12.04 2.48
N ALA A 231 -5.65 11.28 3.56
CA ALA A 231 -5.09 9.94 3.77
C ALA A 231 -5.58 8.89 2.75
N THR A 232 -6.73 9.15 2.10
CA THR A 232 -7.34 8.25 1.09
C THR A 232 -7.11 8.72 -0.34
N PHE A 233 -6.31 9.78 -0.55
CA PHE A 233 -6.01 10.26 -1.89
C PHE A 233 -5.39 9.14 -2.73
N THR A 234 -5.97 8.91 -3.91
CA THR A 234 -5.47 7.87 -4.82
C THR A 234 -3.99 8.11 -5.11
N GLY A 235 -3.14 7.09 -5.01
CA GLY A 235 -1.69 7.25 -5.20
C GLY A 235 -0.96 7.95 -4.05
N GLY A 236 -1.67 8.54 -3.10
CA GLY A 236 -1.12 9.33 -1.99
C GLY A 236 -0.73 10.76 -2.38
N ILE A 237 -0.22 11.50 -1.38
CA ILE A 237 0.26 12.89 -1.56
C ILE A 237 1.70 12.92 -2.06
N THR A 238 2.48 11.88 -1.81
CA THR A 238 3.76 11.66 -2.49
C THR A 238 3.53 10.82 -3.73
N GLY A 239 4.12 11.20 -4.86
CA GLY A 239 3.99 10.39 -6.06
C GLY A 239 4.92 10.82 -7.18
N THR A 240 4.86 10.04 -8.26
CA THR A 240 5.67 10.26 -9.46
C THR A 240 4.83 10.82 -10.60
N VAL A 241 5.23 12.00 -11.11
CA VAL A 241 4.55 12.74 -12.16
C VAL A 241 5.30 12.63 -13.49
N ILE A 242 4.57 12.27 -14.53
CA ILE A 242 4.96 12.42 -15.93
C ILE A 242 4.54 13.82 -16.38
N GLN A 243 5.51 14.62 -16.77
CA GLN A 243 5.28 15.92 -17.39
C GLN A 243 6.20 16.06 -18.60
N ASN A 244 5.58 16.24 -19.77
CA ASN A 244 6.25 16.17 -21.07
C ASN A 244 6.93 14.80 -21.28
N THR A 245 8.25 14.76 -21.38
CA THR A 245 9.07 13.55 -21.51
C THR A 245 9.84 13.22 -20.23
N SER A 246 9.61 13.96 -19.16
CA SER A 246 10.29 13.78 -17.87
C SER A 246 9.38 13.12 -16.86
N THR A 247 9.97 12.27 -16.03
CA THR A 247 9.31 11.61 -14.90
C THR A 247 10.00 12.08 -13.63
N ASN A 248 9.26 12.74 -12.75
CA ASN A 248 9.80 13.30 -11.51
C ASN A 248 8.97 12.83 -10.33
N SER A 249 9.62 12.32 -9.28
CA SER A 249 8.95 12.10 -8.00
C SER A 249 8.86 13.42 -7.24
N GLY A 250 7.88 13.54 -6.34
CA GLY A 250 7.66 14.76 -5.58
C GLY A 250 6.46 14.63 -4.64
N VAL A 251 5.96 15.79 -4.23
CA VAL A 251 4.90 15.94 -3.24
C VAL A 251 3.84 16.85 -3.82
N PHE A 252 2.59 16.40 -3.73
CA PHE A 252 1.43 17.19 -4.06
C PHE A 252 1.07 18.10 -2.87
N PHE A 253 0.63 19.29 -3.20
CA PHE A 253 -0.03 20.23 -2.30
C PHE A 253 -1.45 20.36 -2.82
N PRO A 254 -2.39 19.51 -2.37
CA PRO A 254 -3.69 19.45 -3.02
C PRO A 254 -4.55 20.67 -2.70
N ALA A 255 -5.20 21.21 -3.71
CA ALA A 255 -6.35 22.10 -3.59
C ALA A 255 -7.68 21.31 -3.50
N GLY A 256 -7.64 20.01 -3.85
CA GLY A 256 -8.76 19.08 -3.78
C GLY A 256 -8.62 17.99 -4.85
N LEU A 257 -9.37 16.90 -4.69
CA LEU A 257 -9.39 15.80 -5.65
C LEU A 257 -10.84 15.50 -6.08
N VAL A 258 -11.02 15.30 -7.37
CA VAL A 258 -12.28 14.86 -7.97
C VAL A 258 -12.04 13.55 -8.69
N LYS A 259 -12.81 12.53 -8.35
CA LYS A 259 -12.90 11.30 -9.13
C LYS A 259 -14.30 11.20 -9.70
N PHE A 260 -14.42 10.68 -10.91
CA PHE A 260 -15.71 10.49 -11.53
C PHE A 260 -15.68 9.25 -12.41
N GLU A 261 -16.75 8.47 -12.33
CA GLU A 261 -16.91 7.20 -13.02
C GLU A 261 -18.20 7.24 -13.81
N ILE A 262 -18.14 6.72 -15.03
CA ILE A 262 -19.29 6.64 -15.94
C ILE A 262 -19.41 5.18 -16.36
N SER A 263 -20.57 4.58 -16.16
CA SER A 263 -20.90 3.29 -16.75
C SER A 263 -22.22 3.35 -17.50
N ASP A 264 -22.40 2.43 -18.46
CA ASP A 264 -23.68 2.28 -19.14
C ASP A 264 -24.62 1.29 -18.43
N SER A 265 -25.75 0.97 -19.06
CA SER A 265 -26.73 0.02 -18.53
C SER A 265 -26.23 -1.43 -18.47
N GLU A 266 -25.13 -1.75 -19.14
CA GLU A 266 -24.44 -3.04 -19.08
C GLU A 266 -23.26 -3.01 -18.08
N TRP A 267 -23.14 -1.95 -17.26
CA TRP A 267 -22.05 -1.72 -16.32
C TRP A 267 -20.67 -1.63 -16.98
N ARG A 268 -20.61 -1.36 -18.28
CA ARG A 268 -19.33 -1.10 -18.98
C ARG A 268 -18.85 0.29 -18.62
N LYS A 269 -17.64 0.40 -18.09
CA LYS A 269 -17.03 1.68 -17.71
C LYS A 269 -16.53 2.41 -18.96
N ALA A 270 -16.92 3.68 -19.10
CA ALA A 270 -16.31 4.56 -20.08
C ALA A 270 -14.97 5.09 -19.57
N SER A 271 -14.00 5.26 -20.46
CA SER A 271 -12.67 5.80 -20.14
C SER A 271 -12.30 7.03 -20.97
N ILE A 272 -12.91 7.22 -22.14
CA ILE A 272 -12.57 8.30 -23.08
C ILE A 272 -13.84 8.99 -23.58
N VAL A 273 -13.77 10.32 -23.70
CA VAL A 273 -14.77 11.19 -24.31
C VAL A 273 -14.22 11.79 -25.60
N GLU A 274 -14.87 11.51 -26.73
CA GLU A 274 -14.53 12.03 -28.05
C GLU A 274 -15.60 12.99 -28.58
N ASN A 275 -15.25 13.74 -29.64
CA ASN A 275 -16.11 14.72 -30.33
C ASN A 275 -16.62 15.89 -29.44
N ASN A 276 -16.15 15.97 -28.20
CA ASN A 276 -16.35 17.06 -27.24
C ASN A 276 -15.37 16.87 -26.05
N SER A 277 -15.42 17.79 -25.08
CA SER A 277 -14.77 17.63 -23.77
C SER A 277 -15.82 17.73 -22.68
N LEU A 278 -15.61 16.99 -21.60
CA LEU A 278 -16.37 17.17 -20.36
C LEU A 278 -15.81 18.37 -19.58
N THR A 279 -16.68 19.06 -18.86
CA THR A 279 -16.30 20.15 -17.96
C THR A 279 -16.25 19.62 -16.55
N VAL A 280 -15.14 19.83 -15.86
CA VAL A 280 -14.98 19.54 -14.43
C VAL A 280 -14.79 20.88 -13.72
N SER A 281 -15.63 21.15 -12.73
CA SER A 281 -15.49 22.29 -11.83
C SER A 281 -15.34 21.78 -10.41
N MET A 282 -14.46 22.41 -9.65
CA MET A 282 -14.20 22.09 -8.26
C MET A 282 -14.14 23.37 -7.44
N ALA A 283 -14.86 23.41 -6.32
CA ALA A 283 -14.72 24.43 -5.30
C ALA A 283 -13.39 24.22 -4.56
N ILE A 284 -12.70 25.32 -4.28
CA ILE A 284 -11.47 25.31 -3.48
C ILE A 284 -11.74 26.17 -2.25
N SER A 285 -11.41 25.67 -1.07
CA SER A 285 -11.61 26.45 0.16
C SER A 285 -10.67 27.66 0.19
N ASP A 286 -11.15 28.79 0.70
CA ASP A 286 -10.33 29.99 0.95
C ASP A 286 -9.25 29.79 2.03
N GLN A 287 -9.31 28.67 2.77
CA GLN A 287 -8.26 28.23 3.69
C GLN A 287 -7.19 27.38 3.02
N THR A 288 -7.31 27.10 1.71
CA THR A 288 -6.31 26.34 0.97
C THR A 288 -5.01 27.15 0.91
N TYR A 289 -3.93 26.57 1.41
CA TYR A 289 -2.61 27.15 1.31
C TYR A 289 -2.02 26.98 -0.09
N ASN A 290 -1.55 28.07 -0.69
CA ASN A 290 -0.82 28.08 -1.94
C ASN A 290 0.70 28.11 -1.64
N PRO A 291 1.44 27.02 -1.94
CA PRO A 291 2.88 26.96 -1.67
C PRO A 291 3.72 27.90 -2.53
N VAL A 292 3.18 28.40 -3.65
CA VAL A 292 3.90 29.33 -4.53
C VAL A 292 3.91 30.75 -3.94
N SER A 293 2.78 31.20 -3.40
CA SER A 293 2.67 32.54 -2.78
C SER A 293 3.06 32.55 -1.31
N GLY A 294 3.00 31.41 -0.62
CA GLY A 294 3.26 31.30 0.81
C GLY A 294 2.10 31.79 1.68
N SER A 295 0.89 31.84 1.14
CA SER A 295 -0.33 32.28 1.83
C SER A 295 -1.53 31.46 1.38
N ASN A 296 -2.70 31.71 1.97
CA ASN A 296 -3.96 31.19 1.42
C ASN A 296 -4.17 31.68 -0.02
N ILE A 297 -4.94 30.90 -0.78
CA ILE A 297 -5.28 31.21 -2.17
C ILE A 297 -5.99 32.55 -2.33
N ILE A 298 -5.79 33.17 -3.49
CA ILE A 298 -6.49 34.37 -3.93
C ILE A 298 -7.02 34.23 -5.36
N ASP A 299 -7.88 35.18 -5.76
CA ASP A 299 -8.38 35.23 -7.14
C ASP A 299 -7.23 35.42 -8.13
N GLY A 300 -7.23 34.62 -9.20
CA GLY A 300 -6.19 34.63 -10.22
C GLY A 300 -5.00 33.71 -9.95
N ASP A 301 -4.92 33.06 -8.78
CA ASP A 301 -3.93 32.00 -8.55
C ASP A 301 -4.09 30.85 -9.55
N GLU A 302 -3.00 30.16 -9.87
CA GLU A 302 -3.02 28.98 -10.75
C GLU A 302 -2.78 27.69 -9.95
N VAL A 303 -3.49 26.63 -10.33
CA VAL A 303 -3.34 25.27 -9.81
C VAL A 303 -3.24 24.29 -10.97
N ALA A 304 -2.41 23.24 -10.86
CA ALA A 304 -2.27 22.25 -11.92
C ALA A 304 -3.29 21.12 -11.77
N LEU A 305 -3.81 20.63 -12.90
CA LEU A 305 -4.59 19.41 -12.99
C LEU A 305 -3.66 18.23 -13.28
N TYR A 306 -3.70 17.22 -12.42
CA TYR A 306 -3.02 15.94 -12.63
C TYR A 306 -4.03 14.81 -12.78
N SER A 307 -3.81 13.91 -13.74
CA SER A 307 -4.62 12.71 -13.93
C SER A 307 -3.86 11.45 -13.53
N TYR A 308 -4.53 10.57 -12.78
CA TYR A 308 -3.92 9.30 -12.34
C TYR A 308 -3.99 8.22 -13.43
N ILE A 309 -2.88 7.52 -13.65
CA ILE A 309 -2.77 6.38 -14.57
C ILE A 309 -2.76 5.09 -13.76
N SER A 310 -3.90 4.42 -13.66
CA SER A 310 -4.09 3.21 -12.83
C SER A 310 -3.09 2.10 -13.13
N ASP A 311 -2.77 1.88 -14.40
CA ASP A 311 -1.98 0.73 -14.86
C ASP A 311 -0.51 0.83 -14.47
N THR A 312 -0.01 2.06 -14.30
CA THR A 312 1.40 2.32 -13.96
C THR A 312 1.58 2.83 -12.53
N GLY A 313 0.50 3.31 -11.91
CA GLY A 313 0.54 3.98 -10.61
C GLY A 313 1.08 5.41 -10.66
N LEU A 314 1.26 5.97 -11.86
CA LEU A 314 1.87 7.28 -12.06
C LEU A 314 0.81 8.37 -12.25
N TRP A 315 1.20 9.60 -11.95
CA TRP A 315 0.42 10.79 -12.27
C TRP A 315 0.88 11.41 -13.58
N MET A 316 -0.02 12.05 -14.31
CA MET A 316 0.29 12.82 -15.51
C MET A 316 -0.16 14.26 -15.33
N PHE A 317 0.72 15.21 -15.63
CA PHE A 317 0.32 16.61 -15.73
C PHE A 317 -0.55 16.81 -16.97
N ASP A 318 -1.75 17.38 -16.78
CA ASP A 318 -2.68 17.65 -17.88
C ASP A 318 -2.59 19.11 -18.32
N GLN A 319 -2.88 20.06 -17.42
CA GLN A 319 -2.93 21.49 -17.71
C GLN A 319 -2.90 22.34 -16.43
N TRP A 320 -2.62 23.65 -16.58
CA TRP A 320 -2.88 24.63 -15.52
C TRP A 320 -4.34 25.10 -15.57
N ALA A 321 -4.87 25.47 -14.40
CA ALA A 321 -6.21 25.99 -14.24
C ALA A 321 -6.19 27.20 -13.30
N THR A 322 -6.94 28.23 -13.64
CA THR A 322 -7.05 29.45 -12.83
C THR A 322 -8.10 29.27 -11.74
N ILE A 323 -7.79 29.72 -10.54
CA ILE A 323 -8.71 29.85 -9.42
C ILE A 323 -9.43 31.19 -9.57
N THR A 324 -10.76 31.15 -9.60
CA THR A 324 -11.61 32.33 -9.76
C THR A 324 -12.51 32.50 -8.54
N ASP A 325 -12.53 33.71 -7.96
CA ASP A 325 -13.53 34.08 -6.96
C ASP A 325 -14.84 34.42 -7.65
N THR A 326 -15.87 33.66 -7.30
CA THR A 326 -17.24 33.96 -7.71
C THR A 326 -17.97 34.55 -6.51
N LEU A 327 -18.36 35.83 -6.62
CA LEU A 327 -19.00 36.68 -5.58
C LEU A 327 -20.11 36.03 -4.72
N TYR A 328 -20.64 34.87 -5.10
CA TYR A 328 -21.71 34.14 -4.43
C TYR A 328 -21.44 32.65 -4.18
N SER A 329 -20.37 32.08 -4.74
CA SER A 329 -20.04 30.65 -4.62
C SER A 329 -18.64 30.39 -4.07
N GLY A 330 -17.81 31.43 -3.89
CA GLY A 330 -16.44 31.28 -3.39
C GLY A 330 -15.46 30.92 -4.51
N PHE A 331 -14.29 30.40 -4.14
CA PHE A 331 -13.26 30.06 -5.11
C PHE A 331 -13.57 28.77 -5.86
N TYR A 332 -13.47 28.83 -7.19
CA TYR A 332 -13.64 27.69 -8.08
C TYR A 332 -12.52 27.61 -9.10
N THR A 333 -12.21 26.38 -9.52
CA THR A 333 -11.45 26.11 -10.74
C THR A 333 -12.31 25.31 -11.71
N THR A 334 -12.15 25.55 -13.01
CA THR A 334 -12.90 24.84 -14.06
C THR A 334 -11.98 24.47 -15.22
N VAL A 335 -12.04 23.20 -15.62
CA VAL A 335 -11.21 22.63 -16.69
C VAL A 335 -12.07 21.85 -17.68
N LYS A 336 -11.56 21.73 -18.90
CA LYS A 336 -12.11 20.83 -19.93
C LYS A 336 -11.16 19.67 -20.16
N THR A 337 -11.69 18.45 -20.20
CA THR A 337 -10.90 17.23 -20.40
C THR A 337 -11.65 16.21 -21.27
N SER A 338 -10.93 15.29 -21.89
CA SER A 338 -11.45 14.19 -22.69
C SER A 338 -11.22 12.82 -22.05
N ARG A 339 -10.52 12.76 -20.91
CA ARG A 339 -10.24 11.50 -20.19
C ARG A 339 -11.18 11.33 -19.00
N LEU A 340 -11.51 10.10 -18.66
CA LEU A 340 -12.29 9.77 -17.47
C LEU A 340 -11.35 9.12 -16.46
N ASN A 341 -10.80 9.92 -15.54
CA ASN A 341 -9.74 9.54 -14.61
C ASN A 341 -9.98 10.13 -13.22
N ASN A 342 -9.10 9.79 -12.26
CA ASN A 342 -8.99 10.51 -10.99
C ASN A 342 -8.18 11.80 -11.22
N TYR A 343 -8.71 12.94 -10.80
CA TYR A 343 -8.12 14.25 -10.98
C TYR A 343 -7.70 14.89 -9.67
N ASN A 344 -6.43 15.21 -9.55
CA ASN A 344 -5.89 15.97 -8.44
C ASN A 344 -5.57 17.40 -8.91
N PHE A 345 -6.25 18.39 -8.31
CA PHE A 345 -5.88 19.78 -8.49
C PHE A 345 -4.84 20.12 -7.42
N SER A 346 -3.61 20.42 -7.84
CA SER A 346 -2.50 20.53 -6.90
C SER A 346 -1.36 21.39 -7.41
N TRP A 347 -0.51 21.85 -6.49
CA TRP A 347 0.86 22.23 -6.79
C TRP A 347 1.80 21.04 -6.53
N PHE A 348 2.89 20.94 -7.28
CA PHE A 348 3.81 19.80 -7.15
C PHE A 348 5.25 20.26 -6.91
N GLU A 349 5.80 19.89 -5.76
CA GLU A 349 7.19 20.17 -5.42
C GLU A 349 8.08 18.95 -5.63
N ARG A 350 9.21 19.19 -6.30
CA ARG A 350 10.20 18.14 -6.64
C ARG A 350 11.31 18.01 -5.61
N ASN A 351 11.20 18.69 -4.47
CA ASN A 351 12.23 18.61 -3.44
C ASN A 351 11.96 17.37 -2.59
N ASN A 352 12.68 16.29 -2.88
CA ASN A 352 12.58 15.02 -2.17
C ASN A 352 13.94 14.33 -2.09
N CYS A 353 13.98 13.27 -1.30
CA CYS A 353 15.17 12.45 -1.11
C CYS A 353 14.79 10.97 -0.99
N ASN A 354 15.69 10.10 -1.47
CA ASN A 354 15.60 8.64 -1.31
C ASN A 354 16.17 8.16 0.05
N GLN A 355 16.46 9.09 0.96
CA GLN A 355 16.91 8.85 2.32
C GLN A 355 16.49 10.05 3.15
N GLY A 356 15.47 9.87 3.98
CA GLY A 356 15.01 10.88 4.92
C GLY A 356 15.82 10.90 6.22
N SER A 357 15.32 11.67 7.19
CA SER A 357 15.80 11.66 8.57
C SER A 357 15.72 10.26 9.18
N LYS A 358 16.56 10.04 10.19
CA LYS A 358 16.70 8.76 10.88
C LYS A 358 16.30 8.96 12.33
N PHE A 359 15.63 7.99 12.91
CA PHE A 359 15.30 7.99 14.33
C PHE A 359 16.17 6.99 15.07
N LYS A 360 16.74 7.44 16.20
CA LYS A 360 17.29 6.53 17.20
C LYS A 360 16.26 6.39 18.31
N VAL A 361 15.71 5.19 18.42
CA VAL A 361 14.74 4.85 19.46
C VAL A 361 15.50 4.51 20.74
N GLU A 362 15.22 5.24 21.82
CA GLU A 362 15.94 5.13 23.11
C GLU A 362 14.96 5.11 24.29
N ASP A 363 15.42 4.55 25.42
CA ASP A 363 14.84 4.65 26.77
C ASP A 363 13.48 3.96 27.08
N ASN A 364 13.29 3.68 28.38
CA ASN A 364 12.13 3.23 29.19
C ASN A 364 11.27 2.02 28.76
N CYS A 365 11.33 1.57 27.51
CA CYS A 365 10.62 0.38 27.06
C CYS A 365 11.45 -0.90 27.28
N GLN A 366 10.81 -2.08 27.15
CA GLN A 366 11.52 -3.35 27.30
C GLN A 366 12.52 -3.54 26.15
N GLN A 367 13.73 -4.02 26.44
CA GLN A 367 14.82 -4.14 25.44
C GLN A 367 14.49 -5.08 24.27
N CYS A 368 13.52 -5.96 24.44
CA CYS A 368 13.10 -6.94 23.44
C CYS A 368 11.91 -6.44 22.58
N GLU A 369 11.44 -5.22 22.81
CA GLU A 369 10.22 -4.70 22.21
C GLU A 369 10.41 -4.43 20.72
N ALA A 370 9.52 -5.03 19.91
CA ALA A 370 9.35 -4.62 18.53
C ALA A 370 8.67 -3.25 18.51
N ILE A 371 9.28 -2.31 17.80
CA ILE A 371 8.85 -0.93 17.75
C ILE A 371 7.88 -0.77 16.58
N MET A 372 6.70 -0.24 16.85
CA MET A 372 5.70 0.14 15.85
C MET A 372 5.22 1.54 16.19
N LEU A 373 5.68 2.53 15.43
CA LEU A 373 5.37 3.95 15.66
C LEU A 373 4.46 4.47 14.56
N GLU A 374 3.45 5.22 14.97
CA GLU A 374 2.43 5.78 14.10
C GLU A 374 2.32 7.27 14.37
N GLY A 375 2.04 8.05 13.34
CA GLY A 375 1.82 9.48 13.51
C GLY A 375 1.43 10.17 12.21
N ILE A 376 1.24 11.48 12.31
CA ILE A 376 0.85 12.36 11.22
C ILE A 376 1.94 13.39 11.00
N VAL A 377 2.47 13.45 9.77
CA VAL A 377 3.42 14.49 9.35
C VAL A 377 2.63 15.69 8.82
N ARG A 378 2.89 16.86 9.39
CA ARG A 378 2.27 18.14 8.99
C ARG A 378 3.30 19.20 8.72
N LYS A 379 2.97 20.16 7.86
CA LYS A 379 3.82 21.34 7.65
C LYS A 379 3.74 22.28 8.85
N GLN A 380 4.89 22.84 9.25
CA GLN A 380 4.93 23.82 10.34
C GLN A 380 4.28 25.16 9.95
N ALA A 381 4.32 25.52 8.67
CA ALA A 381 3.88 26.84 8.20
C ALA A 381 2.36 27.03 8.27
N ASP A 382 1.57 25.98 8.02
CA ASP A 382 0.12 26.07 7.78
C ASP A 382 -0.68 24.91 8.39
N ASN A 383 -0.04 24.02 9.14
CA ASN A 383 -0.65 22.83 9.74
C ASN A 383 -1.19 21.77 8.77
N SER A 384 -1.00 21.93 7.47
CA SER A 384 -1.59 21.01 6.50
C SER A 384 -0.86 19.68 6.46
N PHE A 385 -1.66 18.63 6.23
CA PHE A 385 -1.24 17.24 6.23
C PHE A 385 -0.29 16.94 5.06
N VAL A 386 0.75 16.15 5.34
CA VAL A 386 1.71 15.65 4.34
C VAL A 386 1.53 14.15 4.15
N SER A 387 1.57 13.38 5.24
CA SER A 387 1.41 11.93 5.19
C SER A 387 1.14 11.35 6.57
N ASN A 388 0.54 10.16 6.59
CA ASN A 388 0.65 9.26 7.74
C ASN A 388 2.02 8.58 7.70
N ILE A 389 2.71 8.56 8.83
CA ILE A 389 3.97 7.84 9.01
C ILE A 389 3.72 6.58 9.84
N ASN A 390 4.24 5.45 9.37
CA ASN A 390 4.17 4.17 10.06
C ASN A 390 5.56 3.56 9.99
N LEU A 391 6.20 3.40 11.14
CA LEU A 391 7.57 2.93 11.23
C LEU A 391 7.60 1.65 12.04
N VAL A 392 8.42 0.71 11.58
CA VAL A 392 8.73 -0.51 12.32
C VAL A 392 10.23 -0.65 12.48
N GLY A 393 10.64 -1.32 13.54
CA GLY A 393 12.04 -1.64 13.79
C GLY A 393 12.22 -2.42 15.09
N GLU A 394 13.46 -2.70 15.41
CA GLU A 394 13.82 -3.30 16.69
C GLU A 394 14.34 -2.23 17.66
N TRP A 395 14.22 -2.49 18.96
CA TRP A 395 14.72 -1.60 20.00
C TRP A 395 16.22 -1.32 19.82
N ASN A 396 16.62 -0.05 20.02
CA ASN A 396 18.00 0.44 19.88
C ASN A 396 18.59 0.30 18.46
N GLU A 397 17.77 -0.03 17.45
CA GLU A 397 18.13 0.10 16.04
C GLU A 397 17.78 1.47 15.47
N GLN A 398 18.45 1.84 14.38
CA GLN A 398 18.13 3.06 13.64
C GLN A 398 16.94 2.79 12.72
N ILE A 399 15.87 3.56 12.91
CA ILE A 399 14.71 3.52 12.03
C ILE A 399 14.89 4.57 10.94
N ASN A 400 14.88 4.13 9.69
CA ASN A 400 15.11 5.00 8.52
C ASN A 400 13.79 5.36 7.85
N ILE A 401 13.62 6.64 7.50
CA ILE A 401 12.55 7.05 6.57
C ILE A 401 13.09 6.86 5.14
N PRO A 402 12.52 5.94 4.33
CA PRO A 402 13.10 5.57 3.03
C PRO A 402 12.93 6.66 1.97
N PHE A 403 11.81 7.36 1.94
CA PHE A 403 11.54 8.44 0.99
C PHE A 403 10.85 9.58 1.71
N SER A 404 11.33 10.80 1.50
CA SER A 404 10.80 11.97 2.21
C SER A 404 10.86 13.25 1.40
N THR A 405 10.15 14.26 1.89
CA THR A 405 10.00 15.59 1.31
C THR A 405 11.09 16.51 1.85
N GLY A 406 11.80 17.21 0.97
CA GLY A 406 12.87 18.13 1.33
C GLY A 406 12.43 19.59 1.31
N GLY A 407 13.14 20.43 2.07
CA GLY A 407 13.05 21.89 2.01
C GLY A 407 11.74 22.52 2.50
N THR A 408 10.84 21.74 3.09
CA THR A 408 9.69 22.22 3.84
C THR A 408 9.83 21.75 5.30
N PRO A 409 9.89 22.68 6.28
CA PRO A 409 9.83 22.32 7.69
C PRO A 409 8.50 21.64 8.04
N VAL A 410 8.61 20.50 8.72
CA VAL A 410 7.47 19.70 9.15
C VAL A 410 7.51 19.46 10.65
N TYR A 411 6.42 18.99 11.19
CA TYR A 411 6.38 18.36 12.49
C TYR A 411 5.66 17.03 12.40
N ILE A 412 5.99 16.11 13.30
CA ILE A 412 5.33 14.81 13.42
C ILE A 412 4.53 14.81 14.71
N ASP A 413 3.21 14.67 14.59
CA ASP A 413 2.34 14.37 15.73
C ASP A 413 2.29 12.85 15.88
N TRP A 414 2.96 12.33 16.90
CA TRP A 414 3.02 10.89 17.16
C TRP A 414 1.78 10.42 17.91
N ASP A 415 1.29 9.24 17.55
CA ASP A 415 0.23 8.59 18.30
C ASP A 415 0.75 8.20 19.69
N GLN A 416 -0.01 8.55 20.73
CA GLN A 416 0.39 8.44 22.13
C GLN A 416 0.11 7.04 22.72
N GLY A 417 0.41 6.00 21.95
CA GLY A 417 0.11 4.60 22.28
C GLY A 417 -1.36 4.24 22.07
N ASN A 418 -1.66 2.94 22.22
CA ASN A 418 -3.01 2.41 22.16
C ASN A 418 -3.11 1.17 23.07
N GLN A 419 -4.30 0.55 23.14
CA GLN A 419 -4.53 -0.65 23.97
C GLN A 419 -3.63 -1.86 23.63
N CYS A 420 -2.90 -1.80 22.51
CA CYS A 420 -2.04 -2.87 22.01
C CYS A 420 -0.55 -2.55 22.09
N SER A 421 -0.16 -1.28 22.30
CA SER A 421 1.23 -0.86 22.45
C SER A 421 1.38 0.06 23.64
N TYR A 422 2.04 -0.43 24.68
CA TYR A 422 2.33 0.32 25.91
C TYR A 422 3.59 1.18 25.77
N CYS A 423 4.47 0.82 24.83
CA CYS A 423 5.62 1.62 24.42
C CYS A 423 5.24 2.58 23.28
N TYR A 424 5.43 3.88 23.51
CA TYR A 424 5.13 4.94 22.55
C TYR A 424 6.10 6.12 22.70
N VAL A 425 6.08 7.05 21.75
CA VAL A 425 6.96 8.23 21.78
C VAL A 425 6.61 9.11 22.98
N ASP A 426 7.62 9.55 23.74
CA ASP A 426 7.42 10.43 24.90
C ASP A 426 6.58 11.66 24.50
N PRO A 427 5.42 11.90 25.16
CA PRO A 427 4.59 13.06 24.88
C PRO A 427 5.35 14.39 24.98
N ALA A 428 6.44 14.47 25.74
CA ALA A 428 7.27 15.66 25.87
C ALA A 428 7.97 16.08 24.57
N VAL A 429 8.12 15.16 23.60
CA VAL A 429 8.72 15.43 22.28
C VAL A 429 7.71 15.42 21.13
N SER A 430 6.41 15.25 21.41
CA SER A 430 5.33 15.31 20.41
C SER A 430 4.52 16.61 20.53
N PRO A 431 4.39 17.43 19.47
CA PRO A 431 4.89 17.18 18.12
C PRO A 431 6.41 17.38 17.98
N LEU A 432 7.04 16.51 17.19
CA LEU A 432 8.49 16.57 16.91
C LEU A 432 8.76 17.47 15.71
N LEU A 433 9.43 18.60 15.92
CA LEU A 433 9.79 19.55 14.86
C LEU A 433 11.01 19.07 14.07
N ILE A 434 10.90 19.11 12.73
CA ILE A 434 11.96 18.74 11.80
C ILE A 434 12.07 19.80 10.70
N ASP A 435 13.19 20.53 10.67
CA ASP A 435 13.40 21.63 9.70
C ASP A 435 13.52 21.13 8.25
N ASN A 436 14.08 19.93 8.07
CA ASN A 436 14.24 19.33 6.76
C ASN A 436 14.30 17.80 6.89
N MET A 437 13.26 17.10 6.45
CA MET A 437 13.25 15.63 6.50
C MET A 437 14.28 14.98 5.58
N CYS A 438 14.98 15.73 4.72
CA CYS A 438 16.08 15.23 3.90
C CYS A 438 17.47 15.50 4.51
N SER A 439 17.55 15.97 5.76
CA SER A 439 18.85 16.26 6.41
C SER A 439 19.68 15.01 6.71
N GLN A 440 19.05 13.82 6.73
CA GLN A 440 19.64 12.56 7.21
C GLN A 440 20.18 12.62 8.64
N GLU A 441 19.78 13.65 9.39
CA GLU A 441 20.12 13.79 10.79
C GLU A 441 19.56 12.61 11.58
N LEU A 442 20.35 12.13 12.55
CA LEU A 442 19.91 11.13 13.50
C LEU A 442 19.23 11.84 14.67
N ILE A 443 17.90 11.74 14.71
CA ILE A 443 17.06 12.38 15.70
C ILE A 443 16.80 11.37 16.83
N SER A 444 17.08 11.76 18.08
CA SER A 444 16.73 10.94 19.25
C SER A 444 15.21 10.98 19.44
N LEU A 445 14.61 9.80 19.58
CA LEU A 445 13.19 9.61 19.77
C LEU A 445 12.99 8.82 21.08
N PRO A 446 12.94 9.51 22.23
CA PRO A 446 12.74 8.85 23.52
C PRO A 446 11.36 8.19 23.56
N LEU A 447 11.32 6.95 24.02
CA LEU A 447 10.08 6.23 24.27
C LEU A 447 9.75 6.21 25.76
N THR A 448 8.47 6.08 26.04
CA THR A 448 7.95 5.87 27.40
C THR A 448 7.00 4.67 27.41
N ASP A 449 6.91 4.03 28.56
CA ASP A 449 5.97 2.96 28.86
C ASP A 449 4.90 3.48 29.84
N ASP A 450 3.69 2.92 29.81
CA ASP A 450 2.54 3.34 30.62
C ASP A 450 2.60 2.86 32.09
N SER A 451 3.76 2.33 32.51
CA SER A 451 4.06 1.82 33.86
C SER A 451 3.26 0.58 34.29
N GLN A 452 2.62 -0.11 33.35
CA GLN A 452 1.99 -1.39 33.67
C GLN A 452 3.03 -2.47 33.99
N THR A 453 2.70 -3.36 34.94
CA THR A 453 3.54 -4.51 35.22
C THR A 453 3.38 -5.53 34.10
N THR A 454 4.33 -5.51 33.18
CA THR A 454 4.36 -6.39 32.02
C THR A 454 5.53 -7.37 32.10
N MET A 455 5.48 -8.42 31.27
CA MET A 455 6.55 -9.41 31.12
C MET A 455 6.82 -9.69 29.64
N ALA A 456 7.90 -10.41 29.37
CA ALA A 456 8.26 -10.91 28.04
C ALA A 456 8.10 -12.43 27.98
N ILE A 457 7.68 -12.93 26.82
CA ILE A 457 7.59 -14.36 26.51
C ILE A 457 8.28 -14.65 25.18
N THR A 458 8.70 -15.90 25.01
CA THR A 458 9.20 -16.42 23.73
C THR A 458 8.10 -17.23 23.05
N ALA A 459 7.75 -16.88 21.81
CA ALA A 459 6.88 -17.67 20.97
C ALA A 459 7.70 -18.41 19.91
N THR A 460 7.60 -19.74 19.87
CA THR A 460 8.28 -20.61 18.91
C THR A 460 7.27 -21.17 17.91
N PHE A 461 7.56 -21.10 16.62
CA PHE A 461 6.70 -21.49 15.51
C PHE A 461 7.40 -22.54 14.67
N ILE A 462 6.76 -23.70 14.57
CA ILE A 462 7.30 -24.88 13.91
C ILE A 462 6.41 -25.21 12.71
N GLY A 463 6.99 -25.06 11.53
CA GLY A 463 6.38 -25.39 10.26
C GLY A 463 6.45 -26.88 9.94
N SER A 464 5.34 -27.43 9.45
CA SER A 464 5.21 -28.81 8.98
C SER A 464 4.78 -28.84 7.52
N CYS A 465 5.24 -29.88 6.80
CA CYS A 465 4.79 -30.23 5.47
C CYS A 465 4.25 -31.65 5.50
N ASP A 466 2.98 -31.83 5.17
CA ASP A 466 2.34 -33.17 5.16
C ASP A 466 3.03 -34.16 4.22
N SER A 467 3.72 -33.66 3.18
CA SER A 467 4.47 -34.47 2.23
C SER A 467 5.73 -35.11 2.82
N ASP A 468 6.37 -34.50 3.83
CA ASP A 468 7.53 -35.06 4.52
C ASP A 468 7.58 -34.66 6.00
N THR A 469 7.21 -35.59 6.87
CA THR A 469 7.19 -35.40 8.33
C THR A 469 8.58 -35.35 8.98
N ASN A 470 9.64 -35.66 8.22
CA ASN A 470 11.03 -35.61 8.69
C ASN A 470 11.66 -34.23 8.54
N ILE A 471 10.97 -33.27 7.92
CA ILE A 471 11.47 -31.91 7.73
C ILE A 471 10.64 -30.94 8.59
N VAL A 472 11.33 -30.05 9.27
CA VAL A 472 10.75 -28.92 9.99
C VAL A 472 11.15 -27.64 9.28
N VAL A 473 10.19 -26.73 9.11
CA VAL A 473 10.44 -25.40 8.55
C VAL A 473 10.35 -24.36 9.65
N LEU A 474 11.38 -23.53 9.79
CA LEU A 474 11.43 -22.41 10.73
C LEU A 474 11.27 -21.10 9.95
N PRO A 475 10.06 -20.49 9.95
CA PRO A 475 9.77 -19.32 9.11
C PRO A 475 10.31 -18.03 9.70
N SER A 476 10.60 -17.04 8.84
CA SER A 476 10.85 -15.66 9.27
C SER A 476 9.78 -14.73 8.69
N PHE A 477 8.67 -14.54 9.41
CA PHE A 477 7.51 -13.76 8.96
C PHE A 477 7.17 -12.64 9.96
N GLY A 478 6.24 -11.76 9.60
CA GLY A 478 5.66 -10.81 10.55
C GLY A 478 4.65 -11.50 11.47
N LEU A 479 4.70 -11.16 12.76
CA LEU A 479 3.77 -11.63 13.78
C LEU A 479 2.95 -10.45 14.29
N TRP A 480 1.63 -10.59 14.25
CA TRP A 480 0.70 -9.61 14.79
C TRP A 480 0.17 -10.10 16.13
N ILE A 481 0.17 -9.22 17.13
CA ILE A 481 -0.27 -9.54 18.49
C ILE A 481 -1.31 -8.51 18.93
N ARG A 482 -2.36 -8.98 19.62
CA ARG A 482 -3.29 -8.12 20.36
C ARG A 482 -3.91 -8.84 21.56
N PRO A 483 -4.33 -8.11 22.61
CA PRO A 483 -5.30 -8.63 23.58
C PRO A 483 -6.58 -9.10 22.86
N VAL A 484 -7.25 -10.14 23.38
CA VAL A 484 -8.50 -10.66 22.76
C VAL A 484 -9.60 -9.60 22.67
N ASP A 485 -9.66 -8.70 23.65
CA ASP A 485 -10.69 -7.66 23.74
C ASP A 485 -10.32 -6.35 23.03
N ALA A 486 -9.13 -6.28 22.42
CA ALA A 486 -8.66 -5.09 21.71
C ALA A 486 -8.95 -5.14 20.20
N THR A 487 -9.18 -3.99 19.58
CA THR A 487 -9.39 -3.87 18.12
C THR A 487 -8.10 -3.57 17.35
N CYS A 488 -7.10 -2.98 18.01
CA CYS A 488 -5.79 -2.71 17.45
C CYS A 488 -4.91 -3.97 17.34
N TRP A 489 -3.81 -3.87 16.61
CA TRP A 489 -2.76 -4.89 16.54
C TRP A 489 -1.41 -4.21 16.63
N ARG A 490 -0.47 -4.83 17.35
CA ARG A 490 0.95 -4.49 17.26
C ARG A 490 1.71 -5.53 16.46
N TRP A 491 2.82 -5.12 15.90
CA TRP A 491 3.70 -5.96 15.09
C TRP A 491 4.91 -6.43 15.88
N SER A 492 5.43 -7.61 15.52
CA SER A 492 6.72 -8.14 15.93
C SER A 492 7.33 -8.92 14.78
N SER A 493 8.65 -9.03 14.76
CA SER A 493 9.35 -9.93 13.85
C SER A 493 9.41 -11.35 14.43
N MET A 494 9.14 -12.35 13.60
CA MET A 494 9.47 -13.74 13.87
C MET A 494 10.68 -14.08 13.02
N ASN A 495 11.77 -14.52 13.65
CA ASN A 495 13.04 -14.84 13.02
C ASN A 495 13.37 -16.31 13.26
N ASN A 496 13.51 -17.10 12.20
CA ASN A 496 13.81 -18.53 12.27
C ASN A 496 12.87 -19.28 13.23
N GLY A 497 11.57 -18.99 13.14
CA GLY A 497 10.53 -19.58 13.96
C GLY A 497 10.49 -19.05 15.39
N VAL A 498 11.20 -17.99 15.75
CA VAL A 498 11.19 -17.45 17.12
C VAL A 498 10.80 -15.98 17.10
N ALA A 499 9.86 -15.58 17.96
CA ALA A 499 9.51 -14.19 18.23
C ALA A 499 9.61 -13.92 19.73
N GLN A 500 10.24 -12.82 20.10
CA GLN A 500 10.16 -12.28 21.46
C GLN A 500 8.94 -11.36 21.53
N ILE A 501 8.02 -11.62 22.46
CA ILE A 501 6.81 -10.82 22.62
C ILE A 501 6.88 -10.18 24.00
N CYS A 502 7.10 -8.87 24.00
CA CYS A 502 7.31 -8.07 25.21
C CYS A 502 6.02 -7.35 25.59
N SER A 503 6.00 -6.74 26.77
CA SER A 503 4.86 -5.92 27.20
C SER A 503 3.52 -6.71 27.22
N VAL A 504 3.55 -7.97 27.67
CA VAL A 504 2.34 -8.80 27.91
C VAL A 504 2.01 -8.91 29.40
N ILE A 505 0.74 -9.13 29.74
CA ILE A 505 0.26 -9.15 31.13
C ILE A 505 -0.06 -10.58 31.57
N TYR A 506 0.41 -10.98 32.75
CA TYR A 506 0.12 -12.29 33.33
C TYR A 506 -1.40 -12.49 33.55
N GLY A 507 -1.92 -13.63 33.13
CA GLY A 507 -3.35 -13.98 33.22
C GLY A 507 -4.21 -13.46 32.06
N GLU A 508 -3.71 -12.52 31.27
CA GLU A 508 -4.43 -11.99 30.12
C GLU A 508 -4.32 -12.91 28.89
N THR A 509 -5.31 -12.82 28.01
CA THR A 509 -5.36 -13.65 26.79
C THR A 509 -5.09 -12.80 25.56
N TYR A 510 -4.20 -13.30 24.70
CA TYR A 510 -3.74 -12.64 23.47
C TYR A 510 -4.05 -13.50 22.24
N VAL A 511 -4.31 -12.82 21.13
CA VAL A 511 -4.36 -13.40 19.79
C VAL A 511 -3.04 -13.12 19.09
N LEU A 512 -2.45 -14.16 18.51
CA LEU A 512 -1.26 -14.09 17.67
C LEU A 512 -1.67 -14.44 16.24
N GLY A 513 -1.20 -13.69 15.25
CA GLY A 513 -1.59 -13.88 13.86
C GLY A 513 -0.45 -13.67 12.88
N THR A 514 -0.41 -14.45 11.81
CA THR A 514 0.54 -14.28 10.70
C THR A 514 -0.18 -14.45 9.36
N TYR A 515 0.24 -13.68 8.37
CA TYR A 515 -0.21 -13.82 7.00
C TYR A 515 0.86 -14.50 6.14
N TYR A 516 0.47 -15.49 5.33
CA TYR A 516 1.31 -16.10 4.29
C TYR A 516 0.44 -16.76 3.23
N ASP A 517 0.88 -16.76 1.96
CA ASP A 517 0.21 -17.46 0.84
C ASP A 517 -1.31 -17.23 0.73
N GLY A 518 -1.80 -15.99 0.94
CA GLY A 518 -3.24 -15.70 0.89
C GLY A 518 -4.05 -16.25 2.07
N LYS A 519 -3.38 -16.66 3.15
CA LYS A 519 -3.99 -17.20 4.37
C LYS A 519 -3.62 -16.35 5.58
N TRP A 520 -4.56 -16.23 6.49
CA TRP A 520 -4.34 -15.75 7.85
C TRP A 520 -4.39 -16.94 8.80
N LYS A 521 -3.29 -17.19 9.51
CA LYS A 521 -3.22 -18.21 10.57
C LYS A 521 -3.16 -17.49 11.91
N GLN A 522 -3.96 -17.94 12.87
CA GLN A 522 -4.01 -17.35 14.19
C GLN A 522 -4.03 -18.39 15.31
N TRP A 523 -3.55 -17.97 16.48
CA TRP A 523 -3.53 -18.73 17.72
C TRP A 523 -4.00 -17.84 18.87
N THR A 524 -4.45 -18.46 19.95
CA THR A 524 -4.82 -17.78 21.19
C THR A 524 -3.99 -18.34 22.33
N ILE A 525 -3.44 -17.47 23.15
CA ILE A 525 -2.70 -17.85 24.37
C ILE A 525 -3.15 -17.05 25.57
N THR A 526 -3.19 -17.72 26.71
CA THR A 526 -3.32 -17.05 28.01
C THR A 526 -1.95 -17.03 28.66
N ILE A 527 -1.47 -15.84 29.03
CA ILE A 527 -0.14 -15.65 29.60
C ILE A 527 -0.11 -16.26 31.01
N SER A 528 0.85 -17.15 31.21
CA SER A 528 1.10 -17.84 32.48
C SER A 528 2.55 -17.64 32.92
N ASN A 529 3.02 -18.42 33.90
CA ASN A 529 4.42 -18.41 34.33
C ASN A 529 5.37 -19.12 33.34
N GLU A 530 4.83 -19.69 32.25
CA GLU A 530 5.64 -20.25 31.18
C GLU A 530 6.35 -19.13 30.39
N GLU A 531 7.67 -19.29 30.22
CA GLU A 531 8.50 -18.33 29.46
C GLU A 531 8.46 -18.60 27.94
N THR A 532 8.11 -19.82 27.52
CA THR A 532 8.11 -20.24 26.11
C THR A 532 6.80 -20.93 25.72
N TYR A 533 6.22 -20.51 24.60
CA TYR A 533 5.04 -21.12 23.99
C TYR A 533 5.37 -21.62 22.60
N THR A 534 4.85 -22.80 22.23
CA THR A 534 5.12 -23.42 20.93
C THR A 534 3.85 -23.55 20.09
N PHE A 535 3.95 -23.16 18.82
CA PHE A 535 2.86 -23.13 17.85
C PHE A 535 3.23 -23.91 16.60
N ALA A 536 2.26 -24.61 16.03
CA ALA A 536 2.41 -25.31 14.75
C ALA A 536 1.87 -24.47 13.59
N ILE A 537 2.60 -24.48 12.46
CA ILE A 537 2.18 -23.90 11.19
C ILE A 537 2.13 -25.03 10.16
N ASP A 538 0.94 -25.33 9.66
CA ASP A 538 0.76 -26.34 8.61
C ASP A 538 0.82 -25.65 7.25
N PHE A 539 1.84 -25.98 6.47
CA PHE A 539 2.01 -25.46 5.11
C PHE A 539 1.28 -26.34 4.10
N SER A 540 0.61 -25.74 3.11
CA SER A 540 -0.01 -26.51 2.04
C SER A 540 1.04 -27.16 1.15
N GLN A 541 0.67 -28.28 0.51
CA GLN A 541 1.55 -29.00 -0.42
C GLN A 541 2.15 -28.09 -1.50
N SER A 542 1.38 -27.11 -1.99
CA SER A 542 1.87 -26.11 -2.94
C SER A 542 3.03 -25.26 -2.39
N VAL A 543 2.94 -24.85 -1.12
CA VAL A 543 3.98 -24.06 -0.45
C VAL A 543 5.20 -24.93 -0.18
N CYS A 544 4.99 -26.13 0.35
CA CYS A 544 6.05 -27.10 0.60
C CYS A 544 6.86 -27.37 -0.67
N LEU A 545 6.18 -27.62 -1.79
CA LEU A 545 6.82 -27.88 -3.06
C LEU A 545 7.51 -26.63 -3.64
N ASN A 546 6.77 -25.52 -3.77
CA ASN A 546 7.22 -24.37 -4.56
C ASN A 546 8.17 -23.45 -3.79
N ALA A 547 7.99 -23.30 -2.48
CA ALA A 547 8.78 -22.40 -1.65
C ALA A 547 9.92 -23.13 -0.93
N PHE A 548 9.69 -24.36 -0.47
CA PHE A 548 10.67 -25.10 0.35
C PHE A 548 11.34 -26.25 -0.40
N GLY A 549 10.88 -26.61 -1.60
CA GLY A 549 11.43 -27.73 -2.37
C GLY A 549 11.16 -29.11 -1.74
N ILE A 550 10.13 -29.22 -0.90
CA ILE A 550 9.72 -30.44 -0.21
C ILE A 550 8.63 -31.13 -1.02
N LEU A 551 8.97 -32.26 -1.64
CA LEU A 551 8.12 -33.06 -2.54
C LEU A 551 7.24 -34.06 -1.81
#